data_AF-A0A136ISZ0-F1
#
_entry.id   AF-A0A136ISZ0-F1
#
_cell.length_a   1.000
_cell.length_b   1.000
_cell.length_c   1.000
_cell.angle_alpha   90.00
_cell.angle_beta   90.00
_cell.angle_gamma   90.00
#
_symmetry.space_group_name_H-M   'P 1'
#
loop_
_entity.id
_entity.type
_entity.pdbx_description
1 polymer ?
#
loop_
_entity_poly.entity_id
_entity_poly.type
_entity_poly.pdbx_seq_one_letter_code
_entity_poly.pdbx_strand_id
1 'polypeptide(L)'
;MRLLHAKGHRFEEFYGDETPQYAILSHTWQKLQEVTYHEWLNPTDDVRARRGFDKICQASKQALHDGHSWLWVDTICIDKSSSAELSEAINSMYAWYRDAAVCYVHLEDTLPINNNPQLNRNEQDDAYRQFRAARWWTRGWTLQELLAPRRLLFFALDWSQIGNRDVLAPEIKRVTGINAWDCQVAVQEASVARKMSWLSRRQTTRVEDMAYCMLGLFDINMPLLYGEGHKAFIRLQEEIIKKTADVTIFCWTRDERTPRDWLGLFAPNPSVFASSGGFYRYLSRRLTTPWSITNQGLSISLPV
;
A
#
# COMPACT_ATOMS: atom_id res chain seq x y z
N MET A 1 3.05 6.48 -17.66
CA MET A 1 2.08 5.52 -17.06
C MET A 1 1.17 4.99 -18.15
N ARG A 2 0.90 3.68 -18.16
CA ARG A 2 -0.04 3.04 -19.10
C ARG A 2 -1.44 2.90 -18.46
N LEU A 3 -2.49 3.22 -19.19
CA LEU A 3 -3.90 3.11 -18.75
C LEU A 3 -4.71 2.24 -19.72
N LEU A 4 -5.68 1.52 -19.18
CA LEU A 4 -6.67 0.76 -19.94
C LEU A 4 -7.90 1.63 -20.21
N HIS A 5 -8.31 1.74 -21.48
CA HIS A 5 -9.58 2.38 -21.83
C HIS A 5 -10.74 1.46 -21.40
N ALA A 6 -11.54 1.87 -20.42
CA ALA A 6 -12.52 1.01 -19.74
C ALA A 6 -13.59 0.41 -20.66
N LYS A 7 -13.97 1.11 -21.75
CA LYS A 7 -14.94 0.57 -22.73
C LYS A 7 -14.30 -0.29 -23.82
N GLY A 8 -13.10 0.09 -24.24
CA GLY A 8 -12.44 -0.45 -25.44
C GLY A 8 -11.39 -1.51 -25.14
N HIS A 9 -10.99 -1.61 -23.87
CA HIS A 9 -9.92 -2.47 -23.38
C HIS A 9 -8.59 -2.35 -24.14
N ARG A 10 -8.34 -1.17 -24.71
CA ARG A 10 -7.06 -0.81 -25.35
C ARG A 10 -6.17 -0.05 -24.38
N PHE A 11 -4.87 -0.22 -24.50
CA PHE A 11 -3.90 0.54 -23.73
C PHE A 11 -3.50 1.84 -24.42
N GLU A 12 -3.32 2.89 -23.65
CA GLU A 12 -2.67 4.13 -24.07
C GLU A 12 -1.65 4.55 -23.00
N GLU A 13 -0.55 5.14 -23.43
CA GLU A 13 0.51 5.65 -22.54
C GLU A 13 0.40 7.16 -22.40
N PHE A 14 0.52 7.62 -21.17
CA PHE A 14 0.44 9.03 -20.81
C PHE A 14 1.66 9.43 -19.97
N TYR A 15 2.10 10.68 -20.16
CA TYR A 15 3.27 11.22 -19.49
C TYR A 15 2.94 12.56 -18.84
N GLY A 16 3.36 12.74 -17.59
CA GLY A 16 3.20 14.00 -16.85
C GLY A 16 1.75 14.51 -16.85
N ASP A 17 1.60 15.79 -17.16
CA ASP A 17 0.33 16.53 -17.11
C ASP A 17 -0.69 16.11 -18.18
N GLU A 18 -0.30 15.29 -19.15
CA GLU A 18 -1.20 14.72 -20.17
C GLU A 18 -2.02 13.53 -19.64
N THR A 19 -1.77 13.10 -18.40
CA THR A 19 -2.48 11.98 -17.78
C THR A 19 -3.95 12.36 -17.56
N PRO A 20 -4.91 11.66 -18.20
CA PRO A 20 -6.33 11.95 -18.05
C PRO A 20 -6.80 11.53 -16.66
N GLN A 21 -8.01 11.93 -16.27
CA GLN A 21 -8.64 11.40 -15.06
C GLN A 21 -8.89 9.88 -15.21
N TYR A 22 -8.54 9.09 -14.19
CA TYR A 22 -8.65 7.63 -14.20
C TYR A 22 -9.13 7.08 -12.84
N ALA A 23 -9.75 5.90 -12.90
CA ALA A 23 -9.95 5.03 -11.75
C ALA A 23 -8.76 4.09 -11.58
N ILE A 24 -8.53 3.59 -10.37
CA ILE A 24 -7.45 2.64 -10.07
C ILE A 24 -7.99 1.43 -9.30
N LEU A 25 -7.60 0.22 -9.70
CA LEU A 25 -7.97 -1.02 -9.01
C LEU A 25 -6.88 -1.42 -8.02
N SER A 26 -7.29 -1.68 -6.78
CA SER A 26 -6.52 -2.31 -5.72
C SER A 26 -7.14 -3.68 -5.42
N HIS A 27 -6.35 -4.74 -5.52
CA HIS A 27 -6.81 -6.11 -5.28
C HIS A 27 -5.69 -7.00 -4.78
N THR A 28 -6.06 -8.14 -4.19
CA THR A 28 -5.08 -9.17 -3.87
C THR A 28 -4.91 -10.13 -5.02
N TRP A 29 -3.65 -10.52 -5.28
CA TRP A 29 -3.36 -11.48 -6.32
C TRP A 29 -3.70 -12.91 -5.87
N GLN A 30 -4.29 -13.67 -6.78
CA GLN A 30 -4.43 -15.12 -6.64
C GLN A 30 -3.42 -15.82 -7.54
N LYS A 31 -2.73 -16.81 -6.99
CA LYS A 31 -1.72 -17.59 -7.71
C LYS A 31 -2.38 -18.26 -8.93
N LEU A 32 -1.81 -18.07 -10.13
CA LEU A 32 -2.28 -18.60 -11.41
C LEU A 32 -3.66 -18.10 -11.88
N GLN A 33 -4.22 -17.07 -11.27
CA GLN A 33 -5.54 -16.51 -11.65
C GLN A 33 -5.46 -15.06 -12.14
N GLU A 34 -4.36 -14.37 -11.89
CA GLU A 34 -4.13 -13.04 -12.44
C GLU A 34 -3.78 -13.10 -13.93
N VAL A 35 -4.07 -12.00 -14.63
CA VAL A 35 -3.74 -11.81 -16.04
C VAL A 35 -2.59 -10.82 -16.12
N THR A 36 -1.54 -11.18 -16.86
CA THR A 36 -0.40 -10.29 -17.14
C THR A 36 -0.69 -9.35 -18.31
N TYR A 37 0.10 -8.29 -18.46
CA TYR A 37 0.04 -7.39 -19.63
C TYR A 37 0.03 -8.15 -20.97
N HIS A 38 0.96 -9.08 -21.17
CA HIS A 38 1.08 -9.86 -22.42
C HIS A 38 -0.11 -10.79 -22.66
N GLU A 39 -0.64 -11.41 -21.60
CA GLU A 39 -1.84 -12.25 -21.67
C GLU A 39 -3.10 -11.43 -21.95
N TRP A 40 -3.17 -10.18 -21.49
CA TRP A 40 -4.30 -9.29 -21.79
C TRP A 40 -4.33 -8.85 -23.25
N LEU A 41 -3.16 -8.62 -23.86
CA LEU A 41 -3.05 -8.24 -25.27
C LEU A 41 -3.52 -9.36 -26.21
N ASN A 42 -3.17 -10.61 -25.89
CA ASN A 42 -3.51 -11.78 -26.70
C ASN A 42 -4.13 -12.90 -25.83
N PRO A 43 -5.37 -12.70 -25.34
CA PRO A 43 -5.94 -13.61 -24.35
C PRO A 43 -6.45 -14.89 -25.01
N THR A 44 -5.94 -16.03 -24.53
CA THR A 44 -6.49 -17.36 -24.83
C THR A 44 -7.81 -17.58 -24.09
N ASP A 45 -8.57 -18.60 -24.47
CA ASP A 45 -9.82 -18.95 -23.76
C ASP A 45 -9.58 -19.29 -22.29
N ASP A 46 -8.44 -19.93 -21.97
CA ASP A 46 -8.02 -20.17 -20.58
C ASP A 46 -7.82 -18.85 -19.82
N VAL A 47 -7.09 -17.89 -20.39
CA VAL A 47 -6.87 -16.57 -19.77
C VAL A 47 -8.18 -15.84 -19.52
N ARG A 48 -9.12 -15.88 -20.48
CA ARG A 48 -10.45 -15.26 -20.35
C ARG A 48 -11.31 -15.90 -19.25
N ALA A 49 -11.09 -17.17 -18.96
CA ALA A 49 -11.80 -17.88 -17.90
C ALA A 49 -11.23 -17.62 -16.48
N ARG A 50 -10.05 -17.00 -16.37
CA ARG A 50 -9.43 -16.70 -15.07
C ARG A 50 -10.15 -15.59 -14.34
N ARG A 51 -10.20 -15.70 -13.01
CA ARG A 51 -10.85 -14.70 -12.15
C ARG A 51 -10.23 -13.30 -12.29
N GLY A 52 -8.92 -13.20 -12.52
CA GLY A 52 -8.26 -11.92 -12.75
C GLY A 52 -8.79 -11.18 -13.97
N PHE A 53 -9.20 -11.90 -15.02
CA PHE A 53 -9.79 -11.30 -16.22
C PHE A 53 -11.15 -10.68 -15.90
N ASP A 54 -12.04 -11.43 -15.24
CA ASP A 54 -13.35 -10.93 -14.82
C ASP A 54 -13.21 -9.74 -13.87
N LYS A 55 -12.30 -9.79 -12.88
CA LYS A 55 -12.02 -8.67 -11.98
C LYS A 55 -11.71 -7.37 -12.74
N ILE A 56 -10.87 -7.43 -13.77
CA ILE A 56 -10.54 -6.26 -14.59
C ILE A 56 -11.78 -5.80 -15.38
N CYS A 57 -12.55 -6.71 -15.96
CA CYS A 57 -13.78 -6.35 -16.67
C CYS A 57 -14.83 -5.69 -15.76
N GLN A 58 -15.00 -6.18 -14.53
CA GLN A 58 -15.91 -5.58 -13.55
C GLN A 58 -15.40 -4.21 -13.08
N ALA A 59 -14.09 -4.07 -12.85
CA ALA A 59 -13.46 -2.78 -12.56
C ALA A 59 -13.69 -1.76 -13.69
N SER A 60 -13.58 -2.18 -14.96
CA SER A 60 -13.89 -1.36 -16.12
C SER A 60 -15.36 -0.94 -16.16
N LYS A 61 -16.29 -1.86 -15.87
CA LYS A 61 -17.73 -1.52 -15.78
C LYS A 61 -18.01 -0.50 -14.67
N GLN A 62 -17.39 -0.69 -13.50
CA GLN A 62 -17.52 0.25 -12.37
C GLN A 62 -16.90 1.60 -12.70
N ALA A 63 -15.74 1.64 -13.37
CA ALA A 63 -15.13 2.88 -13.86
C ALA A 63 -16.07 3.64 -14.78
N LEU A 64 -16.68 2.97 -15.77
CA LEU A 64 -17.66 3.59 -16.67
C LEU A 64 -18.92 4.07 -15.94
N HIS A 65 -19.43 3.28 -14.99
CA HIS A 65 -20.57 3.66 -14.16
C HIS A 65 -20.31 4.97 -13.40
N ASP A 66 -19.10 5.14 -12.87
CA ASP A 66 -18.71 6.32 -12.11
C ASP A 66 -18.19 7.47 -13.01
N GLY A 67 -18.24 7.32 -14.34
CA GLY A 67 -17.90 8.35 -15.32
C GLY A 67 -16.42 8.42 -15.71
N HIS A 68 -15.64 7.38 -15.42
CA HIS A 68 -14.21 7.30 -15.73
C HIS A 68 -13.94 6.41 -16.96
N SER A 69 -13.38 7.02 -18.02
CA SER A 69 -13.01 6.31 -19.25
C SER A 69 -11.72 5.50 -19.14
N TRP A 70 -10.91 5.77 -18.12
CA TRP A 70 -9.59 5.19 -17.94
C TRP A 70 -9.49 4.43 -16.63
N LEU A 71 -8.83 3.27 -16.67
CA LEU A 71 -8.59 2.41 -15.53
C LEU A 71 -7.11 2.04 -15.47
N TRP A 72 -6.52 2.09 -14.28
CA TRP A 72 -5.22 1.51 -14.00
C TRP A 72 -5.35 0.23 -13.17
N VAL A 73 -4.64 -0.83 -13.56
CA VAL A 73 -4.55 -2.09 -12.83
C VAL A 73 -3.12 -2.60 -12.89
N ASP A 74 -2.47 -2.83 -11.75
CA ASP A 74 -1.05 -3.15 -11.64
C ASP A 74 -0.62 -4.41 -12.42
N THR A 75 -1.50 -5.38 -12.58
CA THR A 75 -1.21 -6.65 -13.27
C THR A 75 -1.11 -6.52 -14.78
N ILE A 76 -1.81 -5.55 -15.36
CA ILE A 76 -1.91 -5.36 -16.82
C ILE A 76 -1.40 -3.99 -17.30
N CYS A 77 -1.30 -2.99 -16.43
CA CYS A 77 -0.76 -1.67 -16.76
C CYS A 77 0.75 -1.56 -16.52
N ILE A 78 1.38 -2.59 -15.96
CA ILE A 78 2.83 -2.68 -15.77
C ILE A 78 3.33 -3.92 -16.51
N ASP A 79 4.25 -3.75 -17.45
CA ASP A 79 5.02 -4.85 -18.01
C ASP A 79 6.10 -5.29 -17.01
N LYS A 80 5.74 -6.27 -16.18
CA LYS A 80 6.63 -6.83 -15.15
C LYS A 80 7.83 -7.60 -15.74
N SER A 81 7.87 -7.83 -17.06
CA SER A 81 9.04 -8.39 -17.75
C SER A 81 10.11 -7.33 -18.05
N SER A 82 9.74 -6.05 -18.08
CA SER A 82 10.64 -4.91 -18.22
C SER A 82 11.10 -4.42 -16.84
N SER A 83 12.37 -4.66 -16.52
CA SER A 83 12.94 -4.20 -15.23
C SER A 83 12.93 -2.67 -15.09
N ALA A 84 13.10 -1.95 -16.19
CA ALA A 84 13.02 -0.49 -16.22
C ALA A 84 11.61 0.00 -15.90
N GLU A 85 10.59 -0.57 -16.55
CA GLU A 85 9.18 -0.20 -16.31
C GLU A 85 8.74 -0.58 -14.90
N LEU A 86 9.12 -1.77 -14.41
CA LEU A 86 8.85 -2.19 -13.04
C LEU A 86 9.47 -1.23 -12.02
N SER A 87 10.69 -0.78 -12.27
CA SER A 87 11.39 0.18 -11.39
C SER A 87 10.71 1.54 -11.37
N GLU A 88 10.35 2.07 -12.55
CA GLU A 88 9.59 3.32 -12.67
C GLU A 88 8.24 3.21 -11.96
N ALA A 89 7.53 2.09 -12.16
CA ALA A 89 6.23 1.85 -11.57
C ALA A 89 6.28 1.81 -10.05
N ILE A 90 7.23 1.08 -9.46
CA ILE A 90 7.39 0.99 -8.01
C ILE A 90 7.69 2.36 -7.39
N ASN A 91 8.54 3.17 -8.01
CA ASN A 91 8.85 4.51 -7.52
C ASN A 91 7.68 5.51 -7.72
N SER A 92 6.76 5.22 -8.64
CA SER A 92 5.63 6.10 -8.97
C SER A 92 4.29 5.66 -8.37
N MET A 93 4.21 4.44 -7.82
CA MET A 93 2.94 3.81 -7.46
C MET A 93 2.11 4.62 -6.48
N TYR A 94 2.75 5.20 -5.46
CA TYR A 94 2.05 6.06 -4.48
C TYR A 94 1.43 7.29 -5.15
N ALA A 95 2.14 7.92 -6.08
CA ALA A 95 1.62 9.06 -6.83
C ALA A 95 0.43 8.64 -7.70
N TRP A 96 0.51 7.49 -8.36
CA TRP A 96 -0.59 6.97 -9.17
C TRP A 96 -1.85 6.69 -8.32
N TYR A 97 -1.71 6.08 -7.13
CA TYR A 97 -2.85 5.92 -6.23
C TYR A 97 -3.39 7.25 -5.69
N ARG A 98 -2.51 8.21 -5.38
CA ARG A 98 -2.89 9.56 -4.90
C ARG A 98 -3.66 10.36 -5.93
N ASP A 99 -3.23 10.30 -7.19
CA ASP A 99 -3.72 11.14 -8.27
C ASP A 99 -4.91 10.51 -9.01
N ALA A 100 -5.19 9.22 -8.78
CA ALA A 100 -6.41 8.57 -9.23
C ALA A 100 -7.67 9.28 -8.67
N ALA A 101 -8.71 9.39 -9.49
CA ALA A 101 -9.98 10.00 -9.08
C ALA A 101 -10.74 9.17 -8.06
N VAL A 102 -10.61 7.84 -8.17
CA VAL A 102 -11.17 6.88 -7.25
C VAL A 102 -10.34 5.61 -7.27
N CYS A 103 -10.10 5.04 -6.10
CA CYS A 103 -9.55 3.71 -5.95
C CYS A 103 -10.66 2.72 -5.56
N TYR A 104 -10.81 1.67 -6.36
CA TYR A 104 -11.68 0.54 -6.08
C TYR A 104 -10.87 -0.55 -5.39
N VAL A 105 -11.24 -0.91 -4.17
CA VAL A 105 -10.67 -2.03 -3.43
C VAL A 105 -11.60 -3.22 -3.59
N HIS A 106 -11.17 -4.24 -4.33
CA HIS A 106 -11.93 -5.48 -4.48
C HIS A 106 -11.45 -6.53 -3.46
N LEU A 107 -12.34 -6.89 -2.53
CA LEU A 107 -12.11 -7.88 -1.48
C LEU A 107 -12.67 -9.24 -1.91
N GLU A 108 -11.84 -10.01 -2.63
CA GLU A 108 -12.22 -11.31 -3.21
C GLU A 108 -12.48 -12.44 -2.19
N ASP A 109 -12.24 -12.20 -0.90
CA ASP A 109 -12.50 -13.13 0.21
C ASP A 109 -13.51 -12.57 1.23
N THR A 110 -14.29 -11.56 0.82
CA THR A 110 -15.35 -10.95 1.64
C THR A 110 -16.70 -11.10 0.94
N LEU A 111 -17.68 -11.70 1.63
CA LEU A 111 -19.06 -11.75 1.14
C LEU A 111 -19.75 -10.38 1.25
N PRO A 112 -20.86 -10.16 0.52
CA PRO A 112 -21.65 -8.94 0.63
C PRO A 112 -22.04 -8.64 2.08
N ILE A 113 -21.77 -7.41 2.51
CA ILE A 113 -22.25 -6.93 3.81
C ILE A 113 -23.66 -6.39 3.61
N ASN A 114 -24.65 -7.16 4.07
CA ASN A 114 -26.03 -6.70 4.02
C ASN A 114 -26.19 -5.59 5.06
N ASN A 115 -26.21 -4.33 4.62
CA ASN A 115 -26.43 -3.17 5.51
C ASN A 115 -27.93 -2.97 5.80
N ASN A 116 -28.70 -4.06 5.95
CA ASN A 116 -30.11 -3.95 6.31
C ASN A 116 -30.18 -3.40 7.76
N PRO A 117 -30.77 -2.21 7.97
CA PRO A 117 -30.89 -1.61 9.30
C PRO A 117 -31.75 -2.44 10.27
N GLN A 118 -32.44 -3.48 9.80
CA GLN A 118 -33.19 -4.43 10.62
C GLN A 118 -32.35 -5.59 11.16
N LEU A 119 -31.10 -5.77 10.69
CA LEU A 119 -30.21 -6.80 11.23
C LEU A 119 -29.83 -6.46 12.67
N ASN A 120 -29.78 -7.48 13.52
CA ASN A 120 -29.34 -7.28 14.89
C ASN A 120 -27.82 -7.00 14.94
N ARG A 121 -27.33 -6.48 16.08
CA ARG A 121 -25.89 -6.13 16.23
C ARG A 121 -24.95 -7.33 16.02
N ASN A 122 -25.39 -8.55 16.31
CA ASN A 122 -24.55 -9.74 16.18
C ASN A 122 -24.38 -10.12 14.71
N GLU A 123 -25.44 -10.02 13.91
CA GLU A 123 -25.40 -10.29 12.47
C GLU A 123 -24.57 -9.24 11.71
N GLN A 124 -24.65 -7.97 12.11
CA GLN A 124 -23.77 -6.93 11.59
C GLN A 124 -22.31 -7.17 11.97
N ASP A 125 -22.03 -7.56 13.21
CA ASP A 125 -20.65 -7.87 13.63
C ASP A 125 -20.07 -9.05 12.85
N ASP A 126 -20.86 -10.11 12.62
CA ASP A 126 -20.44 -11.27 11.82
C ASP A 126 -20.12 -10.91 10.36
N ALA A 127 -20.87 -10.01 9.74
CA ALA A 127 -20.58 -9.54 8.39
C ALA A 127 -19.24 -8.77 8.33
N TYR A 128 -18.98 -7.89 9.31
CA TYR A 128 -17.70 -7.18 9.39
C TYR A 128 -16.53 -8.07 9.82
N ARG A 129 -16.76 -9.25 10.41
CA ARG A 129 -15.66 -10.21 10.69
C ARG A 129 -14.93 -10.63 9.42
N GLN A 130 -15.65 -10.88 8.32
CA GLN A 130 -15.03 -11.25 7.05
C GLN A 130 -14.24 -10.10 6.46
N PHE A 131 -14.81 -8.89 6.47
CA PHE A 131 -14.08 -7.68 6.07
C PHE A 131 -12.76 -7.55 6.84
N ARG A 132 -12.78 -7.73 8.16
CA ARG A 132 -11.59 -7.65 9.01
C ARG A 132 -10.58 -8.78 8.77
N ALA A 133 -11.06 -9.94 8.31
CA ALA A 133 -10.24 -11.11 8.00
C ALA A 133 -9.70 -11.13 6.56
N ALA A 134 -10.14 -10.19 5.69
CA ALA A 134 -9.74 -10.14 4.30
C ALA A 134 -8.21 -10.07 4.15
N ARG A 135 -7.66 -10.86 3.22
CA ARG A 135 -6.20 -10.89 2.98
C ARG A 135 -5.65 -9.54 2.55
N TRP A 136 -6.48 -8.66 1.99
CA TRP A 136 -6.08 -7.33 1.56
C TRP A 136 -5.36 -6.55 2.68
N TRP A 137 -5.80 -6.67 3.93
CA TRP A 137 -5.21 -5.97 5.07
C TRP A 137 -3.79 -6.40 5.43
N THR A 138 -3.39 -7.61 5.03
CA THR A 138 -2.09 -8.18 5.38
C THR A 138 -1.06 -8.04 4.27
N ARG A 139 -1.41 -7.50 3.10
CA ARG A 139 -0.44 -7.27 2.01
C ARG A 139 0.35 -5.98 2.25
N GLY A 140 1.64 -5.98 1.92
CA GLY A 140 2.50 -4.80 2.08
C GLY A 140 2.02 -3.60 1.25
N TRP A 141 1.89 -3.80 -0.06
CA TRP A 141 1.53 -2.75 -1.03
C TRP A 141 0.20 -2.05 -0.74
N THR A 142 -0.80 -2.79 -0.24
CA THR A 142 -2.13 -2.24 0.08
C THR A 142 -2.11 -1.17 1.17
N LEU A 143 -0.98 -0.98 1.89
CA LEU A 143 -0.82 0.15 2.80
C LEU A 143 -0.81 1.49 2.05
N GLN A 144 -0.07 1.57 0.95
CA GLN A 144 -0.06 2.77 0.12
C GLN A 144 -1.42 2.95 -0.57
N GLU A 145 -2.03 1.85 -0.99
CA GLU A 145 -3.33 1.84 -1.67
C GLU A 145 -4.48 2.28 -0.74
N LEU A 146 -4.34 2.05 0.58
CA LEU A 146 -5.25 2.57 1.60
C LEU A 146 -5.09 4.08 1.84
N LEU A 147 -3.84 4.55 1.88
CA LEU A 147 -3.48 5.87 2.40
C LEU A 147 -3.33 6.94 1.32
N ALA A 148 -2.88 6.58 0.13
CA ALA A 148 -2.60 7.53 -0.94
C ALA A 148 -3.88 8.09 -1.59
N PRO A 149 -4.91 7.27 -1.94
CA PRO A 149 -6.08 7.79 -2.65
C PRO A 149 -6.89 8.77 -1.82
N ARG A 150 -7.45 9.79 -2.49
CA ARG A 150 -8.41 10.72 -1.89
C ARG A 150 -9.78 10.07 -1.69
N ARG A 151 -10.23 9.31 -2.69
CA ARG A 151 -11.51 8.58 -2.68
C ARG A 151 -11.23 7.08 -2.81
N LEU A 152 -11.73 6.30 -1.84
CA LEU A 152 -11.52 4.86 -1.74
C LEU A 152 -12.85 4.17 -1.48
N LEU A 153 -13.22 3.22 -2.34
CA LEU A 153 -14.47 2.45 -2.27
C LEU A 153 -14.14 0.96 -2.14
N PHE A 154 -14.75 0.29 -1.17
CA PHE A 154 -14.58 -1.14 -0.94
C PHE A 154 -15.73 -1.91 -1.57
N PHE A 155 -15.39 -2.98 -2.28
CA PHE A 155 -16.31 -3.89 -2.94
C PHE A 155 -16.09 -5.33 -2.46
N ALA A 156 -17.17 -6.06 -2.26
CA ALA A 156 -17.14 -7.48 -1.90
C ALA A 156 -16.82 -8.35 -3.11
N LEU A 157 -16.75 -9.67 -2.89
CA LEU A 157 -16.46 -10.68 -3.92
C LEU A 157 -17.34 -10.51 -5.18
N ASP A 158 -18.63 -10.23 -5.01
CA ASP A 158 -19.62 -10.09 -6.09
C ASP A 158 -19.72 -8.66 -6.67
N TRP A 159 -18.79 -7.78 -6.32
CA TRP A 159 -18.80 -6.35 -6.67
C TRP A 159 -19.95 -5.54 -6.06
N SER A 160 -20.61 -6.04 -5.01
CA SER A 160 -21.46 -5.20 -4.17
C SER A 160 -20.61 -4.20 -3.37
N GLN A 161 -21.02 -2.93 -3.36
CA GLN A 161 -20.31 -1.89 -2.61
C GLN A 161 -20.54 -2.07 -1.11
N ILE A 162 -19.44 -2.25 -0.36
CA ILE A 162 -19.45 -2.36 1.10
C ILE A 162 -19.55 -0.97 1.73
N GLY A 163 -18.75 -0.02 1.24
CA GLY A 163 -18.67 1.33 1.78
C GLY A 163 -17.42 2.08 1.32
N ASN A 164 -17.33 3.35 1.71
CA ASN A 164 -16.13 4.15 1.52
C ASN A 164 -15.24 4.14 2.77
N ARG A 165 -14.04 4.70 2.66
CA ARG A 165 -13.08 4.80 3.78
C ARG A 165 -13.64 5.49 5.02
N ASP A 166 -14.51 6.47 4.87
CA ASP A 166 -15.06 7.26 5.97
C ASP A 166 -16.09 6.46 6.79
N VAL A 167 -17.00 5.79 6.09
CA VAL A 167 -17.99 4.88 6.70
C VAL A 167 -17.30 3.70 7.39
N LEU A 168 -16.23 3.18 6.79
CA LEU A 168 -15.50 2.01 7.28
C LEU A 168 -14.36 2.36 8.25
N ALA A 169 -14.18 3.63 8.61
CA ALA A 169 -13.09 4.08 9.48
C ALA A 169 -12.99 3.31 10.81
N PRO A 170 -14.09 2.96 11.52
CA PRO A 170 -14.01 2.14 12.72
C PRO A 170 -13.40 0.76 12.46
N GLU A 171 -13.79 0.09 11.37
CA GLU A 171 -13.27 -1.23 11.01
C GLU A 171 -11.82 -1.16 10.54
N ILE A 172 -11.47 -0.15 9.72
CA ILE A 172 -10.09 0.10 9.27
C ILE A 172 -9.19 0.30 10.48
N LYS A 173 -9.62 1.10 11.47
CA LYS A 173 -8.85 1.31 12.71
C LYS A 173 -8.66 0.01 13.49
N ARG A 174 -9.70 -0.83 13.61
CA ARG A 174 -9.59 -2.12 14.33
C ARG A 174 -8.58 -3.07 13.68
N VAL A 175 -8.53 -3.11 12.35
CA VAL A 175 -7.64 -4.03 11.63
C VAL A 175 -6.21 -3.51 11.54
N THR A 176 -6.05 -2.21 11.27
CA THR A 176 -4.75 -1.63 10.90
C THR A 176 -4.11 -0.78 11.99
N GLY A 177 -4.89 -0.32 12.98
CA GLY A 177 -4.47 0.70 13.94
C GLY A 177 -4.42 2.13 13.39
N ILE A 178 -4.76 2.34 12.11
CA ILE A 178 -4.73 3.65 11.44
C ILE A 178 -6.03 4.40 11.75
N ASN A 179 -5.94 5.64 12.22
CA ASN A 179 -7.12 6.47 12.49
C ASN A 179 -7.60 7.17 11.23
N ALA A 180 -8.89 7.57 11.19
CA ALA A 180 -9.46 8.33 10.08
C ALA A 180 -8.64 9.59 9.73
N TRP A 181 -8.15 10.31 10.75
CA TRP A 181 -7.28 11.48 10.59
C TRP A 181 -5.98 11.15 9.83
N ASP A 182 -5.36 10.02 10.19
CA ASP A 182 -4.12 9.56 9.56
C ASP A 182 -4.38 9.18 8.08
N CYS A 183 -5.57 8.68 7.74
CA CYS A 183 -5.96 8.35 6.36
C CYS A 183 -6.28 9.56 5.47
N GLN A 184 -6.68 10.70 6.04
CA GLN A 184 -7.27 11.81 5.28
C GLN A 184 -6.36 13.04 5.19
N VAL A 185 -5.61 13.35 6.25
CA VAL A 185 -4.94 14.67 6.39
C VAL A 185 -3.45 14.51 6.71
N ALA A 186 -3.10 13.56 7.57
CA ALA A 186 -1.83 13.60 8.30
C ALA A 186 -0.85 12.46 7.98
N VAL A 187 -1.00 11.74 6.86
CA VAL A 187 -0.07 10.67 6.48
C VAL A 187 1.38 11.16 6.57
N GLN A 188 1.67 12.38 6.10
CA GLN A 188 3.01 12.95 6.12
C GLN A 188 3.44 13.54 7.48
N GLU A 189 2.50 13.84 8.35
CA GLU A 189 2.77 14.33 9.71
C GLU A 189 3.05 13.17 10.69
N ALA A 190 2.55 11.97 10.38
CA ALA A 190 2.83 10.77 11.15
C ALA A 190 4.34 10.53 11.25
N SER A 191 4.78 10.18 12.46
CA SER A 191 6.17 9.86 12.76
C SER A 191 6.64 8.62 11.99
N VAL A 192 7.96 8.47 11.84
CA VAL A 192 8.55 7.28 11.25
C VAL A 192 8.11 6.02 11.98
N ALA A 193 8.17 6.00 13.31
CA ALA A 193 7.68 4.89 14.13
C ALA A 193 6.22 4.51 13.83
N ARG A 194 5.37 5.53 13.70
CA ARG A 194 3.94 5.32 13.45
C ARG A 194 3.69 4.74 12.07
N LYS A 195 4.34 5.27 11.04
CA LYS A 195 4.30 4.71 9.67
C LYS A 195 4.80 3.26 9.65
N MET A 196 5.91 2.96 10.34
CA MET A 196 6.43 1.59 10.44
C MET A 196 5.47 0.65 11.20
N SER A 197 4.75 1.15 12.20
CA SER A 197 3.75 0.36 12.94
C SER A 197 2.60 -0.12 12.05
N TRP A 198 2.20 0.68 11.05
CA TRP A 198 1.17 0.31 10.07
C TRP A 198 1.61 -0.80 9.11
N LEU A 199 2.93 -0.96 8.94
CA LEU A 199 3.54 -2.02 8.14
C LEU A 199 3.82 -3.30 8.96
N SER A 200 3.92 -3.18 10.29
CA SER A 200 4.40 -4.23 11.19
C SER A 200 3.69 -5.60 11.10
N ARG A 201 2.44 -5.61 10.66
CA ARG A 201 1.59 -6.82 10.54
C ARG A 201 1.37 -7.26 9.08
N ARG A 202 2.02 -6.58 8.13
CA ARG A 202 1.88 -6.84 6.70
C ARG A 202 2.97 -7.79 6.22
N GLN A 203 2.74 -8.41 5.07
CA GLN A 203 3.55 -9.43 4.45
C GLN A 203 3.69 -9.16 2.96
N THR A 204 4.84 -9.54 2.42
CA THR A 204 5.15 -9.42 1.00
C THR A 204 5.64 -10.76 0.46
N THR A 205 5.48 -10.97 -0.85
CA THR A 205 5.92 -12.21 -1.49
C THR A 205 7.44 -12.24 -1.65
N ARG A 206 8.03 -11.13 -2.12
CA ARG A 206 9.48 -10.92 -2.06
C ARG A 206 9.81 -10.15 -0.78
N VAL A 207 10.89 -10.53 -0.13
CA VAL A 207 11.27 -9.93 1.15
C VAL A 207 11.64 -8.45 1.00
N GLU A 208 12.25 -8.08 -0.14
CA GLU A 208 12.65 -6.71 -0.45
C GLU A 208 11.45 -5.78 -0.64
N ASP A 209 10.32 -6.30 -1.11
CA ASP A 209 9.10 -5.52 -1.28
C ASP A 209 8.60 -4.95 0.04
N MET A 210 9.01 -5.50 1.20
CA MET A 210 8.71 -4.92 2.51
C MET A 210 9.30 -3.51 2.64
N ALA A 211 10.45 -3.26 2.03
CA ALA A 211 11.03 -1.93 1.94
C ALA A 211 10.37 -1.12 0.80
N TYR A 212 10.22 -1.73 -0.38
CA TYR A 212 9.77 -1.02 -1.57
C TYR A 212 8.33 -0.52 -1.47
N CYS A 213 7.46 -1.27 -0.77
CA CYS A 213 6.10 -0.85 -0.48
C CYS A 213 5.99 0.30 0.53
N MET A 214 7.10 0.90 0.97
CA MET A 214 7.11 2.11 1.81
C MET A 214 7.71 3.33 1.13
N LEU A 215 8.31 3.18 -0.05
CA LEU A 215 9.03 4.26 -0.73
C LEU A 215 8.19 5.53 -0.89
N GLY A 216 7.01 5.42 -1.48
CA GLY A 216 6.15 6.58 -1.66
C GLY A 216 5.56 7.14 -0.35
N LEU A 217 5.39 6.31 0.68
CA LEU A 217 4.90 6.78 1.99
C LEU A 217 5.94 7.65 2.71
N PHE A 218 7.23 7.38 2.49
CA PHE A 218 8.34 8.17 3.01
C PHE A 218 8.90 9.18 2.01
N ASP A 219 8.33 9.27 0.81
CA ASP A 219 8.89 10.05 -0.30
C ASP A 219 10.37 9.69 -0.53
N ILE A 220 10.69 8.43 -0.84
CA ILE A 220 12.06 7.97 -1.06
C ILE A 220 12.17 7.35 -2.45
N ASN A 221 13.29 7.64 -3.11
CA ASN A 221 13.68 7.00 -4.35
C ASN A 221 15.01 6.28 -4.09
N MET A 222 15.05 4.98 -4.33
CA MET A 222 16.27 4.19 -4.19
C MET A 222 16.28 3.02 -5.19
N PRO A 223 17.46 2.54 -5.61
CA PRO A 223 17.55 1.40 -6.54
C PRO A 223 16.90 0.13 -5.99
N LEU A 224 16.12 -0.54 -6.83
CA LEU A 224 15.48 -1.82 -6.52
C LEU A 224 16.45 -2.97 -6.81
N LEU A 225 17.01 -3.57 -5.76
CA LEU A 225 17.96 -4.66 -5.85
C LEU A 225 17.31 -5.96 -5.35
N TYR A 226 16.60 -6.65 -6.23
CA TYR A 226 16.04 -7.97 -5.88
C TYR A 226 17.17 -9.00 -5.70
N GLY A 227 17.14 -9.74 -4.59
CA GLY A 227 18.20 -10.66 -4.15
C GLY A 227 19.02 -10.14 -2.97
N GLU A 228 18.84 -8.89 -2.54
CA GLU A 228 19.54 -8.34 -1.36
C GLU A 228 18.91 -8.76 -0.02
N GLY A 229 17.70 -9.33 -0.05
CA GLY A 229 17.03 -9.84 1.14
C GLY A 229 16.58 -8.73 2.09
N HIS A 230 16.71 -8.98 3.40
CA HIS A 230 16.34 -8.02 4.45
C HIS A 230 17.18 -6.72 4.43
N LYS A 231 18.31 -6.68 3.70
CA LYS A 231 19.13 -5.47 3.55
C LYS A 231 18.36 -4.32 2.91
N ALA A 232 17.36 -4.60 2.07
CA ALA A 232 16.48 -3.58 1.49
C ALA A 232 15.81 -2.73 2.58
N PHE A 233 15.37 -3.34 3.69
CA PHE A 233 14.71 -2.62 4.79
C PHE A 233 15.69 -1.77 5.62
N ILE A 234 16.96 -2.17 5.67
CA ILE A 234 18.02 -1.38 6.28
C ILE A 234 18.32 -0.16 5.41
N ARG A 235 18.48 -0.34 4.10
CA ARG A 235 18.67 0.77 3.15
C ARG A 235 17.50 1.76 3.17
N LEU A 236 16.26 1.28 3.29
CA LEU A 236 15.10 2.15 3.49
C LEU A 236 15.30 3.06 4.72
N GLN A 237 15.71 2.49 5.86
CA GLN A 237 15.96 3.29 7.06
C GLN A 237 17.11 4.29 6.85
N GLU A 238 18.19 3.90 6.18
CA GLU A 238 19.28 4.82 5.83
C GLU A 238 18.81 5.99 4.96
N GLU A 239 17.92 5.76 4.00
CA GLU A 239 17.34 6.81 3.17
C GLU A 239 16.35 7.70 3.93
N ILE A 240 15.53 7.14 4.82
CA ILE A 240 14.64 7.92 5.70
C ILE A 240 15.46 8.91 6.53
N ILE A 241 16.58 8.44 7.07
CA ILE A 241 17.46 9.22 7.94
C ILE A 241 18.09 10.41 7.22
N LYS A 242 18.45 10.24 5.95
CA LYS A 242 18.96 11.34 5.14
C LYS A 242 17.91 12.44 4.90
N LYS A 243 16.61 12.11 4.94
CA LYS A 243 15.50 13.04 4.62
C LYS A 243 14.82 13.71 5.83
N THR A 244 14.83 13.11 7.02
CA THR A 244 14.07 13.64 8.17
C THR A 244 14.81 13.55 9.49
N ALA A 245 14.78 14.59 10.33
CA ALA A 245 15.30 14.55 11.71
C ALA A 245 14.38 13.81 12.72
N ASP A 246 13.59 12.86 12.23
CA ASP A 246 12.61 12.16 13.05
C ASP A 246 13.27 10.98 13.79
N VAL A 247 13.65 11.23 15.04
CA VAL A 247 14.32 10.25 15.90
C VAL A 247 13.44 9.04 16.25
N THR A 248 12.14 9.07 15.95
CA THR A 248 11.26 7.93 16.21
C THR A 248 11.60 6.70 15.36
N ILE A 249 12.46 6.83 14.35
CA ILE A 249 13.02 5.67 13.63
C ILE A 249 13.70 4.66 14.58
N PHE A 250 14.17 5.09 15.75
CA PHE A 250 14.77 4.23 16.77
C PHE A 250 13.78 3.70 17.81
N CYS A 251 12.51 4.09 17.75
CA CYS A 251 11.48 3.68 18.70
C CYS A 251 10.87 2.31 18.36
N TRP A 252 11.71 1.32 18.05
CA TRP A 252 11.31 -0.09 17.89
C TRP A 252 11.70 -0.90 19.13
N THR A 253 11.05 -2.06 19.35
CA THR A 253 11.30 -2.90 20.52
C THR A 253 11.99 -4.19 20.13
N ARG A 254 13.09 -4.52 20.81
CA ARG A 254 13.72 -5.83 20.66
C ARG A 254 12.85 -6.89 21.33
N ASP A 255 12.45 -7.90 20.55
CA ASP A 255 11.65 -9.03 21.01
C ASP A 255 12.05 -10.33 20.26
N GLU A 256 11.26 -11.39 20.42
CA GLU A 256 11.48 -12.71 19.82
C GLU A 256 11.62 -12.71 18.29
N ARG A 257 11.14 -11.66 17.62
CA ARG A 257 11.21 -11.49 16.16
C ARG A 257 12.52 -10.85 15.70
N THR A 258 13.37 -10.43 16.63
CA THR A 258 14.70 -9.88 16.36
C THR A 258 15.73 -11.01 16.34
N PRO A 259 16.61 -11.10 15.32
CA PRO A 259 17.72 -12.07 15.34
C PRO A 259 18.56 -11.92 16.61
N ARG A 260 19.00 -13.04 17.21
CA ARG A 260 19.70 -13.03 18.50
C ARG A 260 21.03 -12.26 18.43
N ASP A 261 21.70 -12.34 17.30
CA ASP A 261 22.96 -11.68 16.95
C ASP A 261 22.75 -10.28 16.35
N TRP A 262 21.53 -9.74 16.36
CA TRP A 262 21.28 -8.39 15.86
C TRP A 262 21.92 -7.34 16.79
N LEU A 263 22.93 -6.65 16.27
CA LEU A 263 23.64 -5.54 16.95
C LEU A 263 23.42 -4.19 16.25
N GLY A 264 22.66 -4.19 15.15
CA GLY A 264 22.39 -2.99 14.37
C GLY A 264 21.47 -2.01 15.10
N LEU A 265 21.75 -0.71 14.92
CA LEU A 265 20.90 0.37 15.44
C LEU A 265 19.52 0.41 14.75
N PHE A 266 19.50 0.06 13.46
CA PHE A 266 18.27 -0.05 12.68
C PHE A 266 17.49 -1.31 12.99
N ALA A 267 16.18 -1.22 12.84
CA ALA A 267 15.30 -2.36 13.02
C ALA A 267 15.57 -3.39 11.91
N PRO A 268 15.62 -4.69 12.23
CA PRO A 268 15.85 -5.74 11.23
C PRO A 268 14.66 -5.93 10.27
N ASN A 269 13.45 -5.58 10.70
CA ASN A 269 12.20 -5.73 9.97
C ASN A 269 11.12 -4.82 10.60
N PRO A 270 9.97 -4.57 9.94
CA PRO A 270 8.95 -3.69 10.51
C PRO A 270 8.14 -4.28 11.67
N SER A 271 8.18 -5.60 11.89
CA SER A 271 7.33 -6.23 12.92
C SER A 271 7.67 -5.79 14.35
N VAL A 272 8.91 -5.38 14.58
CA VAL A 272 9.38 -4.81 15.87
C VAL A 272 8.86 -3.40 16.14
N PHE A 273 8.14 -2.77 15.19
CA PHE A 273 7.43 -1.51 15.39
C PHE A 273 5.94 -1.70 15.76
N ALA A 274 5.49 -2.93 16.03
CA ALA A 274 4.06 -3.21 16.29
C ALA A 274 3.47 -2.39 17.44
N SER A 275 4.28 -2.00 18.43
CA SER A 275 3.87 -1.19 19.58
C SER A 275 4.27 0.29 19.46
N SER A 276 4.81 0.70 18.30
CA SER A 276 5.40 2.02 18.09
C SER A 276 4.44 3.06 17.53
N GLY A 277 3.16 2.70 17.34
CA GLY A 277 2.14 3.58 16.77
C GLY A 277 1.79 4.82 17.61
N GLY A 278 2.20 4.85 18.88
CA GLY A 278 1.98 5.96 19.82
C GLY A 278 3.14 6.96 19.92
N PHE A 279 4.23 6.77 19.19
CA PHE A 279 5.32 7.75 19.17
C PHE A 279 5.01 8.90 18.21
N TYR A 280 5.25 10.13 18.65
CA TYR A 280 5.04 11.35 17.86
C TYR A 280 6.37 12.04 17.59
N ARG A 281 6.41 12.83 16.52
CA ARG A 281 7.57 13.65 16.18
C ARG A 281 7.83 14.68 17.26
N TYR A 282 9.06 14.74 17.75
CA TYR A 282 9.49 15.80 18.65
C TYR A 282 9.87 17.04 17.83
N LEU A 283 8.98 18.04 17.80
CA LEU A 283 9.19 19.31 17.09
C LEU A 283 9.89 20.34 17.99
N SER A 284 11.16 20.12 18.34
CA SER A 284 11.95 21.17 19.01
C SER A 284 12.62 22.08 17.98
N ARG A 285 12.29 23.36 18.05
CA ARG A 285 12.85 24.45 17.23
C ARG A 285 14.34 24.73 17.53
N ARG A 286 14.91 24.14 18.59
CA ARG A 286 16.21 24.56 19.13
C ARG A 286 17.38 23.62 18.87
N LEU A 287 17.16 22.36 18.49
CA LEU A 287 18.25 21.38 18.41
C LEU A 287 17.98 20.35 17.32
N THR A 288 18.35 20.67 16.08
CA THR A 288 18.66 19.64 15.08
C THR A 288 20.07 19.90 14.58
N THR A 289 21.07 19.49 15.36
CA THR A 289 22.39 19.29 14.79
C THR A 289 22.27 18.23 13.69
N PRO A 290 22.92 18.41 12.53
CA PRO A 290 23.00 17.37 11.53
C PRO A 290 23.54 16.10 12.16
N TRP A 291 22.99 14.98 11.72
CA TRP A 291 23.42 13.64 12.07
C TRP A 291 24.11 13.02 10.88
N SER A 292 25.08 12.15 11.14
CA SER A 292 25.82 11.46 10.09
C SER A 292 25.97 9.98 10.43
N ILE A 293 25.74 9.14 9.42
CA ILE A 293 26.14 7.74 9.47
C ILE A 293 27.58 7.68 8.96
N THR A 294 28.48 7.14 9.78
CA THR A 294 29.88 6.88 9.42
C THR A 294 30.16 5.39 9.53
N ASN A 295 31.35 4.95 9.10
CA ASN A 295 31.80 3.58 9.33
C ASN A 295 31.96 3.23 10.83
N GLN A 296 31.89 4.20 11.74
CA GLN A 296 31.92 3.99 13.20
C GLN A 296 30.51 3.95 13.83
N GLY A 297 29.46 4.29 13.08
CA GLY A 297 28.08 4.31 13.58
C GLY A 297 27.38 5.65 13.36
N LEU A 298 26.31 5.88 14.12
CA LEU A 298 25.51 7.09 14.04
C LEU A 298 26.05 8.17 14.99
N SER A 299 26.38 9.34 14.42
CA SER A 299 26.64 10.55 15.18
C SER A 299 25.38 11.41 15.23
N ILE A 300 24.84 11.63 16.42
CA ILE A 300 23.65 12.49 16.64
C ILE A 300 23.79 13.20 17.99
N SER A 301 23.44 14.49 18.05
CA SER A 301 23.29 15.19 19.34
C SER A 301 21.81 15.26 19.69
N LEU A 302 21.46 14.63 20.82
CA LEU A 302 20.09 14.65 21.32
C LEU A 302 19.90 15.83 22.27
N PRO A 303 18.72 16.50 22.24
CA PRO A 303 18.34 17.44 23.29
C PRO A 303 18.11 16.66 24.59
N VAL A 304 19.12 16.57 25.44
CA VAL A 304 19.00 16.03 26.80
C VAL A 304 18.55 17.13 27.74
#